data_AF-A0A661UNR7-F1
#
_entry.id   AF-A0A661UNR7-F1
#
_cell.length_a   1.000
_cell.length_b   1.000
_cell.length_c   1.000
_cell.angle_alpha   90.00
_cell.angle_beta   90.00
_cell.angle_gamma   90.00
#
_symmetry.space_group_name_H-M   'P 1'
#
loop_
_entity.id
_entity.type
_entity.pdbx_description
1 polymer ?
#
loop_
_entity_poly.entity_id
_entity_poly.type
_entity_poly.pdbx_seq_one_letter_code
_entity_poly.pdbx_strand_id
1 'polypeptide(L)'
;MSGKTRLEGKNIKIALKLLHTVTTELEKYKIDYWLEGGTLLGVIRENRLLPWDNDMDISMYISDRWKLLKVAIKLIFKGYRISTRFYNRDMGLLKRVNYV
;
A
#
# COMPACT_ATOMS: atom_id res chain seq x y z
N MET A 1 -3.39 -7.10 14.10
CA MET A 1 -3.96 -8.46 14.02
C MET A 1 -3.97 -8.85 12.56
N SER A 2 -3.26 -9.94 12.20
CA SER A 2 -3.21 -10.47 10.83
C SER A 2 -4.63 -10.81 10.37
N GLY A 3 -5.09 -10.23 9.27
CA GLY A 3 -6.41 -10.48 8.71
C GLY A 3 -6.57 -11.96 8.36
N LYS A 4 -7.78 -12.52 8.53
CA LYS A 4 -8.06 -13.93 8.23
C LYS A 4 -7.93 -14.29 6.73
N THR A 5 -7.81 -13.28 5.87
CA THR A 5 -7.82 -13.44 4.41
C THR A 5 -6.39 -13.48 3.87
N ARG A 6 -5.93 -14.67 3.50
CA ARG A 6 -4.63 -14.88 2.85
C ARG A 6 -4.70 -14.57 1.35
N LEU A 7 -3.57 -14.17 0.76
CA LEU A 7 -3.41 -13.93 -0.68
C LEU A 7 -3.27 -15.24 -1.48
N GLU A 8 -4.26 -16.11 -1.36
CA GLU A 8 -4.32 -17.41 -2.04
C GLU A 8 -5.57 -17.53 -2.93
N GLY A 9 -5.51 -18.43 -3.93
CA GLY A 9 -6.64 -18.76 -4.79
C GLY A 9 -7.24 -17.56 -5.52
N LYS A 10 -8.50 -17.20 -5.21
CA LYS A 10 -9.18 -16.04 -5.81
C LYS A 10 -8.67 -14.70 -5.26
N ASN A 11 -8.15 -14.68 -4.04
CA ASN A 11 -7.78 -13.45 -3.34
C ASN A 11 -6.55 -12.80 -3.98
N ILE A 12 -5.60 -13.58 -4.48
CA ILE A 12 -4.42 -13.03 -5.18
C ILE A 12 -4.82 -12.26 -6.44
N LYS A 13 -5.82 -12.75 -7.20
CA LYS A 13 -6.33 -12.05 -8.39
C LYS A 13 -6.99 -10.72 -8.01
N ILE A 14 -7.73 -10.71 -6.91
CA ILE A 14 -8.37 -9.50 -6.39
C ILE A 14 -7.30 -8.50 -5.91
N ALA A 15 -6.29 -8.98 -5.18
CA ALA A 15 -5.20 -8.15 -4.69
C ALA A 15 -4.38 -7.53 -5.82
N LEU A 16 -3.99 -8.30 -6.83
CA LEU A 16 -3.30 -7.79 -8.02
C LEU A 16 -4.15 -6.75 -8.77
N LYS A 17 -5.46 -7.00 -8.91
CA LYS A 17 -6.39 -6.02 -9.51
C LYS A 17 -6.48 -4.75 -8.67
N LEU A 18 -6.53 -4.87 -7.34
CA LEU A 18 -6.55 -3.73 -6.42
C LEU A 18 -5.26 -2.92 -6.56
N LEU A 19 -4.10 -3.58 -6.50
CA LEU A 19 -2.79 -2.95 -6.64
C LEU A 19 -2.71 -2.18 -7.94
N HIS A 20 -2.99 -2.85 -9.06
CA HIS A 20 -2.99 -2.23 -10.38
C HIS A 20 -3.96 -1.04 -10.49
N THR A 21 -5.16 -1.15 -9.91
CA THR A 21 -6.15 -0.08 -9.95
C THR A 21 -5.68 1.14 -9.15
N VAL A 22 -5.12 0.92 -7.96
CA VAL A 22 -4.63 2.00 -7.09
C VAL A 22 -3.43 2.68 -7.72
N THR A 23 -2.41 1.93 -8.15
CA THR A 23 -1.20 2.50 -8.76
C THR A 23 -1.52 3.27 -10.03
N THR A 24 -2.40 2.74 -10.88
CA THR A 24 -2.87 3.44 -12.09
C THR A 24 -3.54 4.79 -11.76
N GLU A 25 -4.33 4.86 -10.69
CA GLU A 25 -4.92 6.14 -10.28
C GLU A 25 -3.88 7.07 -9.63
N LEU A 26 -2.87 6.58 -8.92
CA LEU A 26 -1.78 7.42 -8.42
C LEU A 26 -0.96 8.03 -9.57
N GLU A 27 -0.62 7.22 -10.58
CA GLU A 27 0.13 7.64 -11.78
C GLU A 27 -0.62 8.72 -12.58
N LYS A 28 -1.95 8.55 -12.76
CA LYS A 28 -2.79 9.57 -13.43
C LYS A 28 -2.74 10.94 -12.76
N TYR A 29 -2.56 10.97 -11.45
CA TYR A 29 -2.48 12.21 -10.68
C TYR A 29 -1.04 12.68 -10.45
N LYS A 30 -0.05 12.01 -11.06
CA LYS A 30 1.38 12.30 -10.91
C LYS A 30 1.78 12.38 -9.43
N ILE A 31 1.44 11.31 -8.71
CA ILE A 31 1.82 11.09 -7.32
C ILE A 31 2.97 10.09 -7.33
N ASP A 32 4.12 10.48 -6.79
CA ASP A 32 5.23 9.55 -6.61
C ASP A 32 4.90 8.61 -5.44
N TYR A 33 5.07 7.32 -5.67
CA TYR A 33 4.74 6.27 -4.71
C TYR A 33 5.76 5.14 -4.76
N TRP A 34 5.81 4.34 -3.70
CA TRP A 34 6.60 3.12 -3.65
C TRP A 34 5.84 2.05 -2.85
N LEU A 35 6.13 0.79 -3.19
CA LEU A 35 5.66 -0.34 -2.40
C LEU A 35 6.49 -0.44 -1.12
N GLU A 36 5.88 -0.89 -0.03
CA GLU A 36 6.58 -1.06 1.24
C GLU A 36 6.47 -2.49 1.79
N GLY A 37 7.33 -2.78 2.77
CA GLY A 37 7.25 -3.98 3.60
C GLY A 37 7.19 -5.30 2.84
N GLY A 38 6.23 -6.14 3.22
CA GLY A 38 6.02 -7.46 2.62
C GLY A 38 5.62 -7.41 1.15
N THR A 39 4.90 -6.36 0.75
CA THR A 39 4.48 -6.15 -0.64
C THR A 39 5.69 -5.94 -1.55
N LEU A 40 6.58 -5.01 -1.20
CA LEU A 40 7.81 -4.77 -1.96
C LEU A 40 8.71 -6.02 -1.97
N LEU A 41 8.90 -6.65 -0.80
CA LEU A 41 9.75 -7.82 -0.67
C LEU A 41 9.29 -8.98 -1.55
N GLY A 42 7.99 -9.29 -1.56
CA GLY A 42 7.43 -10.34 -2.40
C GLY A 42 7.68 -10.09 -3.89
N VAL A 43 7.38 -8.86 -4.34
CA VAL A 43 7.55 -8.46 -5.75
C VAL A 43 9.01 -8.58 -6.18
N ILE A 44 9.96 -8.08 -5.38
CA ILE A 44 11.38 -8.10 -5.76
C ILE A 44 12.00 -9.50 -5.64
N ARG A 45 11.72 -10.23 -4.55
CA ARG A 45 12.38 -11.51 -4.26
C ARG A 45 11.80 -12.68 -5.03
N GLU A 46 10.49 -12.71 -5.20
CA GLU A 46 9.76 -13.88 -5.70
C GLU A 46 8.86 -13.57 -6.91
N ASN A 47 8.90 -12.33 -7.42
CA ASN A 47 8.06 -11.86 -8.52
C ASN A 47 6.55 -12.13 -8.29
N ARG A 48 6.11 -12.07 -7.03
CA ARG A 48 4.73 -12.35 -6.61
C ARG A 48 4.39 -11.70 -5.27
N LEU A 49 3.10 -11.51 -5.00
CA LEU A 49 2.66 -11.18 -3.64
C LEU A 49 2.81 -12.39 -2.73
N LEU A 50 3.19 -12.16 -1.47
CA LEU A 50 3.42 -13.23 -0.50
C LEU A 50 2.07 -13.86 -0.10
N PRO A 51 1.87 -15.20 -0.21
CA PRO A 51 0.57 -15.83 0.05
C PRO A 51 0.08 -15.68 1.48
N TRP A 52 1.01 -15.64 2.44
CA TRP A 52 0.72 -15.47 3.85
C TRP A 52 0.45 -14.01 4.24
N ASP A 53 0.60 -13.08 3.28
CA ASP A 53 0.24 -11.68 3.49
C ASP A 53 -1.28 -11.50 3.43
N ASN A 54 -1.76 -10.38 3.96
CA ASN A 54 -3.20 -10.06 3.97
C ASN A 54 -3.52 -8.62 3.57
N ASP A 55 -2.49 -7.77 3.48
CA ASP A 55 -2.59 -6.38 3.09
C ASP A 55 -1.60 -6.05 1.97
N MET A 56 -1.67 -4.81 1.51
CA MET A 56 -0.70 -4.25 0.59
C MET A 56 -0.38 -2.83 1.04
N ASP A 57 0.91 -2.56 1.22
CA ASP A 57 1.38 -1.27 1.69
C ASP A 57 1.94 -0.45 0.53
N ILE A 58 1.41 0.76 0.37
CA ILE A 58 1.84 1.75 -0.61
C ILE A 58 2.06 3.06 0.14
N SER A 59 3.26 3.62 0.01
CA SER A 59 3.64 4.89 0.60
C SER A 59 3.87 5.95 -0.48
N MET A 60 3.68 7.20 -0.10
CA MET A 60 3.83 8.38 -0.97
C MET A 60 4.30 9.57 -0.15
N TYR A 61 4.77 10.62 -0.82
CA TYR A 61 5.13 11.85 -0.13
C TYR A 61 3.92 12.55 0.51
N ILE A 62 4.12 13.06 1.74
CA ILE A 62 3.09 13.80 2.47
C ILE A 62 2.67 15.10 1.75
N SER A 63 3.57 15.68 0.94
CA SER A 63 3.29 16.85 0.10
C SER A 63 2.16 16.60 -0.90
N ASP A 64 1.98 15.36 -1.34
CA ASP A 64 0.95 14.96 -2.31
C ASP A 64 -0.39 14.57 -1.68
N ARG A 65 -0.55 14.73 -0.34
CA ARG A 65 -1.79 14.38 0.38
C ARG A 65 -3.07 14.96 -0.21
N TRP A 66 -3.00 16.15 -0.81
CA TRP A 66 -4.17 16.78 -1.45
C TRP A 66 -4.55 16.12 -2.76
N LYS A 67 -3.57 15.60 -3.52
CA LYS A 67 -3.82 14.79 -4.72
C LYS A 67 -4.41 13.43 -4.32
N LEU A 68 -3.90 12.84 -3.24
CA LEU A 68 -4.43 11.59 -2.68
C LEU A 68 -5.92 11.71 -2.35
N LEU A 69 -6.38 12.83 -1.80
CA LEU A 69 -7.80 13.01 -1.49
C LEU A 69 -8.69 12.84 -2.74
N LYS A 70 -8.26 13.36 -3.90
CA LYS A 70 -8.98 13.21 -5.17
C LYS A 70 -9.01 11.75 -5.64
N VAL A 71 -7.89 11.05 -5.52
CA VAL A 71 -7.77 9.61 -5.84
C VAL A 71 -8.67 8.79 -4.90
N ALA A 72 -8.63 9.10 -3.60
CA ALA A 72 -9.38 8.40 -2.56
C ALA A 72 -10.89 8.50 -2.78
N ILE A 73 -11.40 9.71 -3.06
CA ILE A 73 -12.82 9.92 -3.38
C ILE A 73 -13.23 9.04 -4.58
N LYS A 74 -12.43 9.03 -5.64
CA LYS A 74 -12.71 8.23 -6.84
C LYS A 74 -12.71 6.73 -6.58
N LEU A 75 -11.77 6.25 -5.77
CA LEU A 75 -11.70 4.85 -5.37
C LEU A 75 -12.88 4.46 -4.46
N ILE A 76 -13.32 5.34 -3.55
CA ILE A 76 -14.52 5.13 -2.73
C ILE A 76 -15.77 4.98 -3.61
N PHE A 77 -15.95 5.85 -4.62
CA PHE A 77 -17.05 5.72 -5.58
C PHE A 77 -17.02 4.44 -6.41
N LYS A 78 -15.84 3.83 -6.60
CA LYS A 78 -15.70 2.51 -7.23
C LYS A 78 -15.93 1.34 -6.25
N GLY A 79 -16.30 1.62 -5.01
CA GLY A 79 -16.59 0.61 -3.98
C GLY A 79 -15.37 0.17 -3.15
N TYR A 80 -14.23 0.85 -3.25
CA TYR A 80 -13.05 0.52 -2.44
C TYR A 80 -13.15 1.15 -1.05
N ARG A 81 -12.76 0.40 -0.03
CA ARG A 81 -12.54 0.93 1.32
C ARG A 81 -11.09 1.39 1.46
N ILE A 82 -10.89 2.60 1.95
CA ILE A 82 -9.57 3.21 2.06
C ILE A 82 -9.31 3.58 3.52
N SER A 83 -8.10 3.29 3.98
CA SER A 83 -7.58 3.74 5.27
C SER A 83 -6.26 4.44 5.00
N THR A 84 -6.05 5.62 5.56
CA THR A 84 -4.80 6.38 5.40
C THR A 84 -4.14 6.59 6.75
N ARG A 85 -2.82 6.47 6.80
CA ARG A 85 -1.99 6.79 7.96
C ARG A 85 -1.01 7.88 7.55
N PHE A 86 -0.93 8.95 8.34
CA PHE A 86 -0.01 10.05 8.10
C PHE A 86 1.12 10.00 9.11
N TYR A 87 2.35 10.12 8.62
CA TYR A 87 3.54 10.25 9.43
C TYR A 87 3.98 11.72 9.40
N ASN A 88 3.78 12.44 10.52
CA ASN A 88 4.11 13.87 10.63
C ASN A 88 5.59 14.12 10.96
N ARG A 89 6.37 13.06 11.15
CA ARG A 89 7.81 13.12 11.44
C ARG A 89 8.48 11.97 10.72
N ASP A 90 9.70 12.20 10.28
CA ASP A 90 10.58 11.13 9.85
C ASP A 90 10.75 10.14 11.01
N MET A 91 10.51 8.87 10.74
CA MET A 91 10.68 7.78 11.72
C MET A 91 12.17 7.43 11.90
N GLY A 92 13.05 8.03 11.10
CA GLY A 92 14.46 7.69 10.99
C GLY A 92 14.67 6.39 10.21
N LEU A 93 15.92 6.12 9.83
CA LEU A 93 16.30 4.88 9.13
C LEU A 93 16.05 3.61 9.96
N LEU A 94 16.04 3.75 11.30
CA LEU A 94 15.82 2.68 12.25
C LEU A 94 15.02 3.24 13.44
N LYS A 95 14.10 2.43 13.99
CA LYS A 95 13.57 2.71 15.33
C LYS A 95 14.77 2.86 16.27
N ARG A 96 14.80 3.93 17.06
CA ARG A 96 15.74 4.01 18.19
C ARG A 96 15.48 2.82 19.10
N VAL A 97 16.34 1.81 19.03
CA VAL A 97 16.35 0.70 19.96
C VAL A 97 17.07 1.22 21.20
N ASN A 98 16.33 1.42 22.29
CA ASN A 98 16.97 1.64 23.58
C ASN A 98 17.57 0.30 23.99
N TYR A 99 18.89 0.16 23.85
CA TYR A 99 19.62 -0.90 24.54
C TYR A 99 19.53 -0.56 26.04
N VAL A 100 18.75 -1.36 26.79
CA VAL A 100 18.82 -1.43 28.25
C VAL A 100 19.78 -2.55 28.59
#